data_AF-A0A1Y0VQ33-F1
#
_entry.id   AF-A0A1Y0VQ33-F1
#
_cell.length_a   1.000
_cell.length_b   1.000
_cell.length_c   1.000
_cell.angle_alpha   90.00
_cell.angle_beta   90.00
_cell.angle_gamma   90.00
#
_symmetry.space_group_name_H-M   'P 1'
#
loop_
_entity.id
_entity.type
_entity.pdbx_description
1 polymer ?
#
loop_
_entity_poly.entity_id
_entity_poly.type
_entity_poly.pdbx_seq_one_letter_code
_entity_poly.pdbx_strand_id
1 'polypeptide(L)'
;MKKILFCVVSLMMLVMLAACGNKMDSNKRSISKTTKSSSSAISVGSSRKDDQSKGSSSKNIKMNLSAIQNGNFSSLLNGDWKMIGAKVNYHKGNGLEFDTSQVDGQLSISKDKIVDDQLTLERRSLMVNGEEEVTKIQNNGKTLSISTENDDEANWALTFYPIGTTTEYQVDSNGGTNKQNLITVWMSNNNYTQVFAQDNPETSNTSSTTSDKKGKQSGLWNTDKDDKLESFISKWSKTMNQDYQKYDGTNELKVSTGMSYPSDLANETVKGQQASIGWSKDGKGSYEYNVVAIYNHNGTLPPLPNRITYCFAFHNGKPVVLVDQSRDGGGDFEETQNVKLNLVLMKLLKINFLRSSLI
;
A
#
# COMPACT_ATOMS: atom_id res chain seq x y z
N MET A 1 -45.38 0.54 3.28
CA MET A 1 -45.50 -0.63 4.17
C MET A 1 -44.93 -1.86 3.49
N LYS A 2 -43.73 -2.30 3.89
CA LYS A 2 -43.39 -3.70 4.19
C LYS A 2 -41.98 -3.69 4.79
N LYS A 3 -41.90 -4.09 6.05
CA LYS A 3 -40.70 -4.22 6.86
C LYS A 3 -39.98 -5.50 6.43
N ILE A 4 -38.66 -5.47 6.27
CA ILE A 4 -37.82 -6.67 6.37
C ILE A 4 -36.69 -6.37 7.36
N LEU A 5 -36.56 -7.30 8.29
CA LEU A 5 -35.87 -7.27 9.55
C LEU A 5 -34.39 -7.63 9.39
N PHE A 6 -33.54 -6.98 10.18
CA PHE A 6 -32.12 -7.25 10.39
C PHE A 6 -31.81 -8.71 10.75
N CYS A 7 -30.67 -9.23 10.27
CA CYS A 7 -29.92 -10.28 10.95
C CYS A 7 -28.45 -9.88 11.06
N VAL A 8 -28.11 -9.39 12.25
CA VAL A 8 -26.76 -9.25 12.79
C VAL A 8 -26.19 -10.65 13.00
N VAL A 9 -25.07 -10.98 12.37
CA VAL A 9 -24.24 -12.14 12.77
C VAL A 9 -23.03 -11.59 13.51
N SER A 10 -23.22 -11.41 14.82
CA SER A 10 -22.15 -11.38 15.80
C SER A 10 -21.51 -12.76 15.83
N LEU A 11 -20.22 -12.87 15.52
CA LEU A 11 -19.43 -14.05 15.85
C LEU A 11 -18.39 -13.69 16.91
N MET A 12 -18.88 -13.71 18.14
CA MET A 12 -18.09 -13.80 19.36
C MET A 12 -18.10 -15.29 19.78
N MET A 13 -16.95 -15.96 19.76
CA MET A 13 -16.73 -17.25 20.44
C MET A 13 -15.28 -17.25 20.95
N LEU A 14 -15.04 -16.98 22.23
CA LEU A 14 -15.06 -17.87 23.41
C LEU A 14 -13.88 -18.88 23.46
N VAL A 15 -13.00 -18.56 24.42
CA VAL A 15 -11.99 -19.37 25.11
C VAL A 15 -12.61 -20.62 25.75
N MET A 16 -11.86 -21.73 25.82
CA MET A 16 -11.68 -22.68 26.98
C MET A 16 -10.63 -23.74 26.58
N LEU A 17 -9.86 -24.45 27.41
CA LEU A 17 -9.33 -24.37 28.79
C LEU A 17 -8.30 -25.52 28.87
N ALA A 18 -7.22 -25.34 29.63
CA ALA A 18 -6.50 -26.41 30.35
C ALA A 18 -5.86 -25.74 31.58
N ALA A 19 -6.37 -25.97 32.80
CA ALA A 19 -5.96 -27.04 33.75
C ALA A 19 -4.48 -26.88 34.18
N CYS A 20 -4.03 -26.77 35.44
CA CYS A 20 -4.57 -27.10 36.76
C CYS A 20 -3.87 -26.26 37.87
N GLY A 21 -4.57 -26.10 39.00
CA GLY A 21 -4.04 -26.26 40.38
C GLY A 21 -3.03 -25.26 40.94
N ASN A 22 -3.47 -24.38 41.86
CA ASN A 22 -3.34 -24.62 43.30
C ASN A 22 -4.10 -23.58 44.13
N LYS A 23 -4.87 -24.08 45.11
CA LYS A 23 -5.40 -23.31 46.24
C LYS A 23 -4.30 -23.15 47.28
N MET A 24 -4.10 -21.94 47.81
CA MET A 24 -3.84 -21.76 49.23
C MET A 24 -4.42 -20.44 49.74
N ASP A 25 -4.86 -20.51 50.99
CA ASP A 25 -5.82 -19.67 51.68
C ASP A 25 -5.40 -18.21 51.90
N SER A 26 -6.40 -17.32 51.89
CA SER A 26 -6.29 -15.99 52.50
C SER A 26 -7.38 -15.84 53.56
N ASN A 27 -6.98 -15.79 54.84
CA ASN A 27 -7.82 -15.33 55.93
C ASN A 27 -7.44 -13.88 56.33
N LYS A 28 -8.46 -13.15 56.74
CA LYS A 28 -8.54 -11.70 56.94
C LYS A 28 -7.83 -11.21 58.22
N ARG A 29 -7.26 -10.00 58.09
CA ARG A 29 -7.19 -8.85 59.01
C ARG A 29 -6.89 -9.08 60.50
N SER A 30 -5.88 -8.35 60.98
CA SER A 30 -6.04 -7.36 62.06
C SER A 30 -4.84 -6.40 62.13
N ILE A 31 -5.15 -5.17 62.57
CA ILE A 31 -4.31 -3.98 62.64
C ILE A 31 -3.74 -3.86 64.06
N SER A 32 -2.47 -3.46 64.24
CA SER A 32 -2.07 -2.34 65.13
C SER A 32 -0.56 -2.09 65.23
N LYS A 33 -0.20 -0.83 64.91
CA LYS A 33 0.67 0.15 65.60
C LYS A 33 2.09 -0.20 66.13
N THR A 34 3.05 0.46 65.46
CA THR A 34 4.06 1.42 65.97
C THR A 34 5.22 0.96 66.86
N THR A 35 6.46 1.12 66.36
CA THR A 35 7.56 1.84 67.07
C THR A 35 8.70 2.25 66.12
N LYS A 36 9.29 3.43 66.40
CA LYS A 36 10.42 4.11 65.74
C LYS A 36 11.77 3.45 66.06
N SER A 37 12.78 3.62 65.17
CA SER A 37 14.17 4.08 65.45
C SER A 37 15.14 3.60 64.34
N SER A 38 15.64 4.50 63.47
CA SER A 38 16.98 5.12 63.48
C SER A 38 18.13 4.30 62.88
N SER A 39 18.70 4.86 61.79
CA SER A 39 20.11 4.90 61.37
C SER A 39 20.99 3.65 61.52
N SER A 40 21.64 3.24 60.43
CA SER A 40 23.12 3.22 60.30
C SER A 40 23.52 2.82 58.87
N ALA A 41 24.35 3.66 58.26
CA ALA A 41 25.14 3.30 57.10
C ALA A 41 26.20 2.27 57.54
N ILE A 42 26.36 1.19 56.76
CA ILE A 42 27.54 0.35 56.82
C ILE A 42 27.98 0.09 55.38
N SER A 43 29.08 0.77 55.04
CA SER A 43 29.97 0.45 53.93
C SER A 43 30.65 -0.88 54.20
N VAL A 44 30.49 -1.84 53.28
CA VAL A 44 31.42 -2.96 53.15
C VAL A 44 31.82 -3.04 51.68
N GLY A 45 33.06 -2.63 51.42
CA GLY A 45 33.74 -2.92 50.17
C GLY A 45 34.09 -4.41 50.13
N SER A 46 33.85 -5.03 48.99
CA SER A 46 34.52 -6.28 48.65
C SER A 46 34.74 -6.33 47.14
N SER A 47 36.02 -6.24 46.77
CA SER A 47 36.66 -6.81 45.59
C SER A 47 35.90 -6.75 44.26
N ARG A 48 36.20 -5.70 43.49
CA ARG A 48 36.05 -5.67 42.02
C ARG A 48 36.96 -6.75 41.42
N LYS A 49 36.37 -7.78 40.82
CA LYS A 49 37.01 -8.47 39.71
C LYS A 49 36.66 -7.68 38.46
N ASP A 50 37.69 -7.16 37.82
CA ASP A 50 37.61 -6.62 36.47
C ASP A 50 37.14 -7.72 35.54
N ASP A 51 35.91 -7.58 35.04
CA ASP A 51 35.51 -8.20 33.80
C ASP A 51 35.04 -7.06 32.89
N GLN A 52 35.97 -6.59 32.05
CA GLN A 52 35.75 -5.62 30.99
C GLN A 52 34.93 -6.29 29.87
N SER A 53 33.69 -6.63 30.17
CA SER A 53 32.67 -6.79 29.14
C SER A 53 32.22 -5.37 28.77
N LYS A 54 32.78 -4.85 27.68
CA LYS A 54 32.18 -3.74 26.94
C LYS A 54 30.73 -4.13 26.64
N GLY A 55 29.82 -3.66 27.48
CA GLY A 55 28.40 -3.68 27.20
C GLY A 55 28.16 -2.87 25.94
N SER A 56 28.15 -3.54 24.79
CA SER A 56 27.40 -3.06 23.64
C SER A 56 25.96 -3.00 24.12
N SER A 57 25.49 -1.80 24.45
CA SER A 57 24.07 -1.54 24.67
C SER A 57 23.38 -1.94 23.37
N SER A 58 22.82 -3.15 23.34
CA SER A 58 21.91 -3.60 22.28
C SER A 58 20.86 -2.50 22.12
N LYS A 59 20.98 -1.70 21.05
CA LYS A 59 19.93 -0.75 20.67
C LYS A 59 18.68 -1.60 20.56
N ASN A 60 17.71 -1.37 21.43
CA ASN A 60 16.48 -2.12 21.40
C ASN A 60 15.77 -1.78 20.09
N ILE A 61 15.90 -2.68 19.10
CA ILE A 61 15.33 -2.57 17.75
C ILE A 61 13.81 -2.77 17.79
N LYS A 62 13.25 -3.26 18.91
CA LYS A 62 11.81 -3.50 19.04
C LYS A 62 11.07 -2.15 19.12
N MET A 63 10.12 -1.96 18.23
CA MET A 63 9.25 -0.79 18.24
C MET A 63 8.48 -0.65 19.57
N ASN A 64 8.26 0.57 20.02
CA ASN A 64 7.64 0.87 21.30
C ASN A 64 6.14 1.15 21.13
N LEU A 65 5.31 0.11 21.32
CA LEU A 65 3.85 0.21 21.14
C LEU A 65 3.20 1.25 22.04
N SER A 66 3.66 1.40 23.28
CA SER A 66 3.12 2.41 24.20
C SER A 66 3.44 3.83 23.75
N ALA A 67 4.61 4.07 23.16
CA ALA A 67 4.94 5.36 22.57
C ALA A 67 4.09 5.64 21.32
N ILE A 68 3.96 4.64 20.43
CA ILE A 68 3.20 4.76 19.18
C ILE A 68 1.72 5.04 19.47
N GLN A 69 1.12 4.34 20.44
CA GLN A 69 -0.25 4.59 20.88
C GLN A 69 -0.48 6.05 21.34
N ASN A 70 0.56 6.70 21.86
CA ASN A 70 0.53 8.08 22.30
C ASN A 70 1.00 9.08 21.23
N GLY A 71 1.15 8.63 19.98
CA GLY A 71 1.55 9.46 18.84
C GLY A 71 3.04 9.79 18.78
N ASN A 72 3.89 9.00 19.44
CA ASN A 72 5.34 9.11 19.34
C ASN A 72 5.91 7.92 18.55
N PHE A 73 6.36 8.21 17.34
CA PHE A 73 6.87 7.24 16.37
C PHE A 73 8.40 7.16 16.35
N SER A 74 9.09 7.79 17.29
CA SER A 74 10.57 7.85 17.30
C SER A 74 11.24 6.48 17.27
N SER A 75 10.62 5.45 17.86
CA SER A 75 11.16 4.08 17.81
C SER A 75 11.17 3.47 16.40
N LEU A 76 10.38 4.01 15.47
CA LEU A 76 10.29 3.56 14.08
C LEU A 76 11.37 4.18 13.19
N LEU A 77 12.13 5.17 13.68
CA LEU A 77 13.16 5.89 12.91
C LEU A 77 14.53 5.20 12.90
N ASN A 78 14.63 4.00 13.49
CA ASN A 78 15.88 3.24 13.63
C ASN A 78 16.21 2.35 12.41
N GLY A 79 15.68 2.68 11.23
CA GLY A 79 15.88 1.95 9.98
C GLY A 79 14.88 2.43 8.93
N ASP A 80 15.20 2.16 7.66
CA ASP A 80 14.32 2.48 6.54
C ASP A 80 13.14 1.50 6.49
N TRP A 81 12.02 1.94 5.92
CA TRP A 81 10.83 1.12 5.73
C TRP A 81 10.59 0.87 4.25
N LYS A 82 10.42 -0.38 3.87
CA LYS A 82 10.15 -0.79 2.48
C LYS A 82 8.95 -1.71 2.43
N MET A 83 8.12 -1.53 1.39
CA MET A 83 7.07 -2.49 1.11
C MET A 83 7.70 -3.80 0.64
N ILE A 84 7.36 -4.89 1.32
CA ILE A 84 7.87 -6.24 1.01
C ILE A 84 6.86 -7.09 0.24
N GLY A 85 5.62 -6.62 0.14
CA GLY A 85 4.55 -7.26 -0.60
C GLY A 85 3.19 -6.86 -0.05
N ALA A 86 2.16 -7.52 -0.57
CA ALA A 86 0.79 -7.34 -0.11
C ALA A 86 0.14 -8.69 0.19
N LYS A 87 -0.74 -8.73 1.19
CA LYS A 87 -1.60 -9.88 1.45
C LYS A 87 -2.92 -9.68 0.70
N VAL A 88 -3.08 -10.40 -0.41
CA VAL A 88 -4.12 -10.17 -1.43
C VAL A 88 -5.19 -11.25 -1.37
N ASN A 89 -6.46 -10.88 -1.46
CA ASN A 89 -7.54 -11.81 -1.75
C ASN A 89 -7.76 -11.87 -3.27
N TYR A 90 -7.35 -12.97 -3.90
CA TYR A 90 -7.63 -13.19 -5.33
C TYR A 90 -9.05 -13.72 -5.59
N HIS A 91 -9.87 -13.92 -4.56
CA HIS A 91 -11.22 -14.50 -4.63
C HIS A 91 -11.27 -15.89 -5.32
N LYS A 92 -10.18 -16.66 -5.20
CA LYS A 92 -10.05 -18.01 -5.78
C LYS A 92 -10.45 -19.14 -4.81
N GLY A 93 -10.94 -18.82 -3.63
CA GLY A 93 -11.30 -19.79 -2.57
C GLY A 93 -10.15 -20.20 -1.65
N ASN A 94 -8.91 -19.79 -1.94
CA ASN A 94 -7.71 -20.15 -1.18
C ASN A 94 -7.42 -19.22 0.02
N GLY A 95 -8.28 -18.21 0.23
CA GLY A 95 -8.04 -17.15 1.20
C GLY A 95 -7.04 -16.11 0.70
N LEU A 96 -6.30 -15.52 1.64
CA LEU A 96 -5.33 -14.46 1.35
C LEU A 96 -3.96 -15.03 0.98
N GLU A 97 -3.39 -14.56 -0.11
CA GLU A 97 -2.07 -14.96 -0.61
C GLU A 97 -1.07 -13.79 -0.47
N PHE A 98 0.18 -14.07 -0.11
CA PHE A 98 1.22 -13.04 -0.04
C PHE A 98 1.85 -12.84 -1.41
N ASP A 99 1.70 -11.64 -1.97
CA ASP A 99 2.17 -11.26 -3.30
C ASP A 99 3.32 -10.26 -3.19
N THR A 100 4.53 -10.72 -3.48
CA THR A 100 5.75 -9.88 -3.52
C THR A 100 5.89 -9.09 -4.82
N SER A 101 4.98 -9.26 -5.78
CA SER A 101 4.95 -8.43 -6.99
C SER A 101 4.34 -7.04 -6.75
N GLN A 102 3.81 -6.80 -5.54
CA GLN A 102 3.25 -5.53 -5.07
C GLN A 102 4.26 -4.81 -4.14
N VAL A 103 5.44 -4.42 -4.64
CA VAL A 103 6.56 -3.90 -3.80
C VAL A 103 6.91 -2.43 -4.05
N ASP A 104 5.93 -1.59 -4.34
CA ASP A 104 6.15 -0.19 -4.73
C ASP A 104 5.38 0.85 -3.88
N GLY A 105 4.74 0.42 -2.79
CA GLY A 105 4.21 1.30 -1.76
C GLY A 105 5.32 2.01 -0.99
N GLN A 106 5.04 3.22 -0.52
CA GLN A 106 5.97 4.03 0.27
C GLN A 106 5.33 4.40 1.60
N LEU A 107 6.12 4.29 2.66
CA LEU A 107 5.73 4.69 3.99
C LEU A 107 6.72 5.74 4.48
N SER A 108 6.25 6.98 4.65
CA SER A 108 7.06 8.07 5.21
C SER A 108 6.80 8.17 6.70
N ILE A 109 7.86 8.13 7.51
CA ILE A 109 7.74 8.18 8.97
C ILE A 109 8.58 9.32 9.51
N SER A 110 7.97 10.11 10.40
CA SER A 110 8.61 11.13 11.22
C SER A 110 8.31 10.86 12.70
N LYS A 111 8.65 11.78 13.61
CA LYS A 111 8.47 11.56 15.06
C LYS A 111 7.01 11.49 15.49
N ASP A 112 6.11 12.11 14.75
CA ASP A 112 4.71 12.30 15.09
C ASP A 112 3.78 12.15 13.88
N LYS A 113 4.32 11.77 12.71
CA LYS A 113 3.54 11.54 11.50
C LYS A 113 3.97 10.27 10.78
N ILE A 114 3.00 9.50 10.32
CA ILE A 114 3.16 8.40 9.35
C ILE A 114 2.27 8.73 8.15
N VAL A 115 2.84 8.65 6.95
CA VAL A 115 2.12 8.93 5.70
C VAL A 115 2.29 7.74 4.76
N ASP A 116 1.16 7.22 4.30
CA ASP A 116 0.98 6.34 3.14
C ASP A 116 0.14 7.11 2.08
N ASP A 117 -0.03 6.58 0.87
CA ASP A 117 -0.64 7.27 -0.29
C ASP A 117 -1.89 8.10 0.06
N GLN A 118 -2.86 7.50 0.74
CA GLN A 118 -4.14 8.12 1.11
C GLN A 118 -4.33 8.30 2.63
N LEU A 119 -3.42 7.73 3.42
CA LEU A 119 -3.53 7.67 4.87
C LEU A 119 -2.46 8.53 5.52
N THR A 120 -2.87 9.41 6.41
CA THR A 120 -1.95 10.12 7.29
C THR A 120 -2.33 9.85 8.74
N LEU A 121 -1.47 9.19 9.50
CA LEU A 121 -1.56 9.16 10.94
C LEU A 121 -0.71 10.29 11.51
N GLU A 122 -1.34 11.32 12.04
CA GLU A 122 -0.66 12.42 12.73
C GLU A 122 -0.99 12.35 14.22
N ARG A 123 0.02 12.02 15.02
CA ARG A 123 -0.09 11.72 16.46
C ARG A 123 -1.10 10.60 16.72
N ARG A 124 -2.35 10.96 16.99
CA ARG A 124 -3.45 10.02 17.28
C ARG A 124 -4.66 10.21 16.35
N SER A 125 -4.60 11.18 15.46
CA SER A 125 -5.65 11.46 14.48
C SER A 125 -5.29 10.77 13.17
N LEU A 126 -6.16 9.87 12.75
CA LEU A 126 -6.10 9.29 11.42
C LEU A 126 -6.78 10.26 10.46
N MET A 127 -6.09 10.58 9.36
CA MET A 127 -6.66 11.31 8.25
C MET A 127 -6.72 10.40 7.03
N VAL A 128 -7.88 10.36 6.39
CA VAL A 128 -8.11 9.59 5.17
C VAL A 128 -8.46 10.60 4.07
N ASN A 129 -7.69 10.59 2.97
CA ASN A 129 -7.85 11.58 1.90
C ASN A 129 -7.80 13.05 2.36
N GLY A 130 -7.13 13.32 3.50
CA GLY A 130 -7.00 14.65 4.10
C GLY A 130 -8.12 15.03 5.08
N GLU A 131 -9.12 14.19 5.29
CA GLU A 131 -10.20 14.41 6.27
C GLU A 131 -9.89 13.67 7.57
N GLU A 132 -10.11 14.32 8.72
CA GLU A 132 -9.88 13.72 10.04
C GLU A 132 -10.98 12.72 10.40
N GLU A 133 -10.56 11.53 10.83
CA GLU A 133 -11.44 10.41 11.13
C GLU A 133 -11.46 10.06 12.62
N VAL A 134 -12.60 9.53 13.08
CA VAL A 134 -12.71 8.96 14.43
C VAL A 134 -11.78 7.76 14.52
N THR A 135 -10.83 7.84 15.46
CA THR A 135 -9.73 6.88 15.55
C THR A 135 -9.93 5.90 16.71
N LYS A 136 -10.03 4.62 16.38
CA LYS A 136 -10.04 3.51 17.32
C LYS A 136 -8.63 2.94 17.48
N ILE A 137 -8.24 2.68 18.73
CA ILE A 137 -6.93 2.11 19.06
C ILE A 137 -7.12 0.78 19.78
N GLN A 138 -6.48 -0.27 19.28
CA GLN A 138 -6.46 -1.59 19.87
C GLN A 138 -5.03 -2.01 20.17
N ASN A 139 -4.68 -2.14 21.44
CA ASN A 139 -3.35 -2.57 21.88
C ASN A 139 -3.47 -3.81 22.76
N ASN A 140 -2.87 -4.92 22.36
CA ASN A 140 -2.86 -6.17 23.12
C ASN A 140 -1.46 -6.49 23.72
N GLY A 141 -0.51 -5.55 23.64
CA GLY A 141 0.87 -5.71 24.08
C GLY A 141 1.78 -6.50 23.12
N LYS A 142 1.21 -7.22 22.15
CA LYS A 142 1.95 -7.87 21.06
C LYS A 142 1.86 -7.07 19.77
N THR A 143 0.68 -6.54 19.45
CA THR A 143 0.43 -5.69 18.30
C THR A 143 -0.38 -4.46 18.72
N LEU A 144 -0.29 -3.41 17.91
CA LEU A 144 -1.10 -2.20 18.03
C LEU A 144 -1.79 -1.96 16.70
N SER A 145 -3.10 -1.77 16.69
CA SER A 145 -3.87 -1.35 15.52
C SER A 145 -4.51 0.00 15.78
N ILE A 146 -4.37 0.90 14.81
CA ILE A 146 -5.02 2.21 14.79
C ILE A 146 -5.91 2.22 13.55
N SER A 147 -7.22 2.35 13.74
CA SER A 147 -8.22 2.20 12.68
C SER A 147 -9.27 3.31 12.72
N THR A 148 -10.03 3.46 11.64
CA THR A 148 -11.26 4.26 11.65
C THR A 148 -12.35 3.59 12.50
N GLU A 149 -13.31 4.37 12.97
CA GLU A 149 -14.49 3.95 13.73
C GLU A 149 -15.78 4.39 13.01
N ASN A 150 -15.95 4.00 11.73
CA ASN A 150 -17.14 4.37 10.95
C ASN A 150 -17.82 3.14 10.34
N ASP A 151 -19.15 3.18 10.26
CA ASP A 151 -19.97 2.11 9.66
C ASP A 151 -20.31 2.34 8.18
N ASP A 152 -20.11 3.56 7.65
CA ASP A 152 -20.72 3.97 6.35
C ASP A 152 -19.72 4.37 5.24
N GLU A 153 -18.41 4.43 5.51
CA GLU A 153 -17.38 4.72 4.49
C GLU A 153 -16.13 3.85 4.72
N ALA A 154 -15.31 3.65 3.69
CA ALA A 154 -14.23 2.67 3.67
C ALA A 154 -13.37 2.72 4.95
N ASN A 155 -13.28 1.60 5.66
CA ASN A 155 -12.56 1.51 6.91
C ASN A 155 -11.07 1.30 6.68
N TRP A 156 -10.25 1.98 7.48
CA TRP A 156 -8.80 1.88 7.40
C TRP A 156 -8.22 1.27 8.66
N ALA A 157 -7.09 0.59 8.53
CA ALA A 157 -6.30 0.13 9.68
C ALA A 157 -4.79 0.20 9.38
N LEU A 158 -4.07 0.86 10.28
CA LEU A 158 -2.61 0.80 10.38
C LEU A 158 -2.25 -0.10 11.56
N THR A 159 -1.64 -1.26 11.29
CA THR A 159 -1.27 -2.21 12.34
C THR A 159 0.24 -2.37 12.43
N PHE A 160 0.74 -2.26 13.65
CA PHE A 160 2.16 -2.37 13.96
C PHE A 160 2.43 -3.74 14.57
N TYR A 161 3.38 -4.46 13.99
CA TYR A 161 3.90 -5.74 14.47
C TYR A 161 5.38 -5.62 14.87
N PRO A 162 5.72 -5.67 16.17
CA PRO A 162 7.11 -5.72 16.57
C PRO A 162 7.80 -6.96 15.99
N ILE A 163 9.11 -6.92 15.87
CA ILE A 163 9.92 -8.11 15.62
C ILE A 163 9.50 -9.26 16.56
N GLY A 164 9.29 -10.45 15.99
CA GLY A 164 8.95 -11.66 16.71
C GLY A 164 7.46 -11.85 17.06
N THR A 165 6.53 -11.10 16.47
CA THR A 165 5.11 -11.08 16.89
C THR A 165 4.12 -11.68 15.91
N THR A 166 4.48 -11.85 14.64
CA THR A 166 3.58 -12.42 13.62
C THR A 166 4.31 -13.39 12.69
N THR A 167 3.56 -14.38 12.20
CA THR A 167 3.95 -15.31 11.13
C THR A 167 3.16 -15.05 9.84
N GLU A 168 2.18 -14.14 9.87
CA GLU A 168 1.19 -13.97 8.79
C GLU A 168 1.74 -13.28 7.54
N TYR A 169 2.89 -12.62 7.65
CA TYR A 169 3.51 -11.77 6.63
C TYR A 169 4.99 -12.12 6.41
N GLN A 170 5.35 -13.40 6.55
CA GLN A 170 6.73 -13.86 6.46
C GLN A 170 7.36 -13.55 5.09
N VAL A 171 8.56 -12.97 5.13
CA VAL A 171 9.39 -12.67 3.94
C VAL A 171 10.17 -13.90 3.47
N ASP A 172 10.49 -14.84 4.38
CA ASP A 172 11.38 -15.97 4.14
C ASP A 172 10.69 -17.34 4.12
N SER A 173 9.36 -17.39 4.26
CA SER A 173 8.51 -18.61 4.21
C SER A 173 8.93 -19.77 5.13
N ASN A 174 9.76 -19.50 6.15
CA ASN A 174 10.36 -20.52 7.00
C ASN A 174 9.47 -20.96 8.18
N GLY A 175 8.25 -20.46 8.30
CA GLY A 175 7.31 -20.80 9.38
C GLY A 175 7.62 -20.14 10.74
N GLY A 176 8.71 -19.37 10.86
CA GLY A 176 9.11 -18.64 12.07
C GLY A 176 8.46 -17.26 12.22
N THR A 177 8.51 -16.66 13.41
CA THR A 177 8.07 -15.27 13.59
C THR A 177 8.94 -14.29 12.80
N ASN A 178 8.36 -13.15 12.43
CA ASN A 178 9.02 -12.09 11.67
C ASN A 178 10.34 -11.63 12.35
N LYS A 179 11.41 -11.55 11.56
CA LYS A 179 12.75 -11.10 12.01
C LYS A 179 12.96 -9.58 11.91
N GLN A 180 11.92 -8.84 11.56
CA GLN A 180 11.91 -7.39 11.39
C GLN A 180 10.62 -6.82 11.96
N ASN A 181 10.60 -5.55 12.37
CA ASN A 181 9.33 -4.88 12.65
C ASN A 181 8.55 -4.74 11.35
N LEU A 182 7.23 -4.95 11.40
CA LEU A 182 6.33 -4.78 10.27
C LEU A 182 5.26 -3.73 10.58
N ILE A 183 4.84 -3.02 9.54
CA ILE A 183 3.67 -2.16 9.55
C ILE A 183 2.78 -2.61 8.40
N THR A 184 1.49 -2.76 8.65
CA THR A 184 0.52 -3.06 7.60
C THR A 184 -0.47 -1.95 7.44
N VAL A 185 -0.81 -1.62 6.19
CA VAL A 185 -1.87 -0.69 5.83
C VAL A 185 -2.99 -1.48 5.16
N TRP A 186 -4.18 -1.46 5.75
CA TRP A 186 -5.37 -2.12 5.22
C TRP A 186 -6.49 -1.11 4.99
N MET A 187 -7.28 -1.34 3.94
CA MET A 187 -8.52 -0.63 3.62
C MET A 187 -9.63 -1.64 3.35
N SER A 188 -10.86 -1.35 3.77
CA SER A 188 -11.99 -2.26 3.61
C SER A 188 -12.48 -2.42 2.18
N ASN A 189 -12.31 -1.39 1.35
CA ASN A 189 -12.68 -1.40 -0.07
C ASN A 189 -11.55 -1.91 -0.98
N ASN A 190 -10.41 -2.27 -0.39
CA ASN A 190 -9.27 -2.82 -1.11
C ASN A 190 -9.19 -4.33 -0.91
N ASN A 191 -8.80 -5.04 -1.95
CA ASN A 191 -8.63 -6.50 -1.88
C ASN A 191 -7.24 -6.91 -1.40
N TYR A 192 -6.42 -5.97 -0.89
CA TYR A 192 -5.09 -6.27 -0.37
C TYR A 192 -4.73 -5.46 0.88
N THR A 193 -3.85 -6.02 1.69
CA THR A 193 -3.17 -5.37 2.82
C THR A 193 -1.72 -5.12 2.43
N GLN A 194 -1.27 -3.87 2.46
CA GLN A 194 0.14 -3.54 2.25
C GLN A 194 0.97 -3.98 3.44
N VAL A 195 2.19 -4.47 3.20
CA VAL A 195 3.11 -4.88 4.27
C VAL A 195 4.45 -4.21 4.07
N PHE A 196 4.84 -3.42 5.06
CA PHE A 196 6.12 -2.73 5.14
C PHE A 196 6.99 -3.41 6.20
N ALA A 197 8.26 -3.63 5.87
CA ALA A 197 9.26 -4.12 6.81
C ALA A 197 10.30 -3.04 7.08
N GLN A 198 10.77 -2.99 8.32
CA GLN A 198 11.90 -2.17 8.71
C GLN A 198 13.21 -2.90 8.40
N ASP A 199 14.11 -2.24 7.68
CA ASP A 199 15.46 -2.72 7.47
C ASP A 199 16.21 -2.78 8.82
N ASN A 200 16.88 -3.91 9.08
CA ASN A 200 17.61 -4.14 10.33
C ASN A 200 19.12 -4.26 10.03
N PRO A 201 20.01 -3.53 10.73
CA PRO A 201 21.45 -3.59 10.48
C PRO A 201 22.10 -4.96 10.75
N GLU A 202 21.44 -5.89 11.46
CA GLU A 202 22.01 -7.23 11.78
C GLU A 202 21.65 -8.33 10.77
N THR A 203 20.71 -8.10 9.83
CA THR A 203 20.26 -9.14 8.87
C THR A 203 20.59 -8.83 7.41
N SER A 204 21.45 -7.83 7.16
CA SER A 204 21.81 -7.39 5.80
C SER A 204 22.82 -8.33 5.13
N ASN A 205 22.34 -9.51 4.68
CA ASN A 205 22.98 -10.28 3.61
C ASN A 205 22.01 -10.38 2.43
N THR A 206 21.82 -9.27 1.71
CA THR A 206 21.59 -9.24 0.25
C THR A 206 21.74 -7.78 -0.18
N SER A 207 22.94 -7.43 -0.62
CA SER A 207 23.21 -6.18 -1.30
C SER A 207 22.53 -6.21 -2.67
N SER A 208 21.43 -5.47 -2.84
CA SER A 208 21.08 -4.93 -4.15
C SER A 208 21.66 -3.53 -4.25
N THR A 209 22.88 -3.47 -4.79
CA THR A 209 23.53 -2.23 -5.17
C THR A 209 22.73 -1.58 -6.29
N THR A 210 21.70 -0.82 -5.98
CA THR A 210 21.13 0.14 -6.93
C THR A 210 21.90 1.43 -6.76
N SER A 211 22.84 1.61 -7.68
CA SER A 211 23.61 2.84 -7.80
C SER A 211 22.65 3.97 -8.13
N ASP A 212 22.50 4.92 -7.21
CA ASP A 212 21.87 6.21 -7.47
C ASP A 212 22.66 6.93 -8.58
N LYS A 213 22.27 6.69 -9.84
CA LYS A 213 22.62 7.61 -10.93
C LYS A 213 21.60 8.73 -10.92
N LYS A 214 22.02 9.85 -10.32
CA LYS A 214 21.42 11.18 -10.46
C LYS A 214 21.46 11.60 -11.93
N GLY A 215 20.55 11.07 -12.73
CA GLY A 215 20.32 11.41 -14.13
C GLY A 215 19.23 12.48 -14.22
N LYS A 216 19.55 13.58 -14.90
CA LYS A 216 18.67 14.71 -15.24
C LYS A 216 17.34 14.19 -15.82
N GLN A 217 16.25 14.21 -15.04
CA GLN A 217 14.91 13.79 -15.49
C GLN A 217 14.43 14.74 -16.60
N SER A 218 14.45 14.28 -17.85
CA SER A 218 13.98 15.01 -19.02
C SER A 218 12.81 14.24 -19.65
N GLY A 219 11.60 14.40 -19.11
CA GLY A 219 10.37 13.80 -19.63
C GLY A 219 9.33 13.51 -18.55
N LEU A 220 8.03 13.68 -18.85
CA LEU A 220 6.93 13.23 -17.98
C LEU A 220 6.78 11.70 -18.04
N TRP A 221 7.19 11.08 -19.14
CA TRP A 221 7.22 9.64 -19.39
C TRP A 221 8.64 9.14 -19.66
N ASN A 222 8.93 7.89 -19.32
CA ASN A 222 10.22 7.24 -19.55
C ASN A 222 10.06 5.71 -19.61
N THR A 223 11.13 5.01 -20.00
CA THR A 223 11.13 3.54 -20.12
C THR A 223 10.74 2.83 -18.83
N ASP A 224 11.24 3.26 -17.67
CA ASP A 224 10.88 2.63 -16.39
C ASP A 224 9.37 2.67 -16.10
N LYS A 225 8.69 3.77 -16.46
CA LYS A 225 7.23 3.90 -16.33
C LYS A 225 6.51 3.03 -17.35
N ASP A 226 7.03 2.99 -18.56
CA ASP A 226 6.48 2.20 -19.67
C ASP A 226 6.54 0.69 -19.39
N ASP A 227 7.65 0.19 -18.86
CA ASP A 227 7.85 -1.22 -18.47
C ASP A 227 6.91 -1.62 -17.32
N LYS A 228 6.71 -0.73 -16.35
CA LYS A 228 5.76 -0.94 -15.24
C LYS A 228 4.32 -0.92 -15.72
N LEU A 229 3.98 -0.01 -16.64
CA LEU A 229 2.66 0.02 -17.27
C LEU A 229 2.39 -1.28 -18.03
N GLU A 230 3.34 -1.74 -18.83
CA GLU A 230 3.21 -2.98 -19.60
C GLU A 230 3.03 -4.20 -18.69
N SER A 231 3.83 -4.27 -17.62
CA SER A 231 3.70 -5.32 -16.60
C SER A 231 2.32 -5.32 -15.94
N PHE A 232 1.78 -4.13 -15.66
CA PHE A 232 0.42 -3.99 -15.14
C PHE A 232 -0.63 -4.44 -16.16
N ILE A 233 -0.55 -3.97 -17.42
CA ILE A 233 -1.53 -4.30 -18.47
C ILE A 233 -1.53 -5.80 -18.73
N SER A 234 -0.37 -6.46 -18.79
CA SER A 234 -0.26 -7.92 -18.98
C SER A 234 -0.97 -8.73 -17.89
N LYS A 235 -0.98 -8.23 -16.64
CA LYS A 235 -1.73 -8.86 -15.54
C LYS A 235 -3.22 -8.51 -15.60
N TRP A 236 -3.53 -7.22 -15.79
CA TRP A 236 -4.89 -6.71 -15.80
C TRP A 236 -5.71 -7.28 -16.97
N SER A 237 -5.12 -7.40 -18.16
CA SER A 237 -5.77 -7.92 -19.36
C SER A 237 -6.33 -9.33 -19.15
N LYS A 238 -5.58 -10.19 -18.45
CA LYS A 238 -6.00 -11.54 -18.08
C LYS A 238 -7.24 -11.53 -17.18
N THR A 239 -7.37 -10.54 -16.28
CA THR A 239 -8.57 -10.41 -15.43
C THR A 239 -9.82 -10.03 -16.21
N MET A 240 -9.65 -9.39 -17.36
CA MET A 240 -10.74 -9.00 -18.27
C MET A 240 -10.96 -10.03 -19.39
N ASN A 241 -10.18 -11.11 -19.42
CA ASN A 241 -10.12 -12.08 -20.52
C ASN A 241 -9.87 -11.42 -21.88
N GLN A 242 -8.92 -10.49 -21.90
CA GLN A 242 -8.51 -9.70 -23.06
C GLN A 242 -6.99 -9.84 -23.25
N ASP A 243 -6.54 -9.79 -24.50
CA ASP A 243 -5.14 -9.75 -24.90
C ASP A 243 -4.84 -8.41 -25.57
N TYR A 244 -4.08 -7.56 -24.87
CA TYR A 244 -3.66 -6.27 -25.41
C TYR A 244 -2.29 -6.38 -26.07
N GLN A 245 -2.22 -6.01 -27.34
CA GLN A 245 -0.98 -5.74 -28.02
C GLN A 245 -0.57 -4.29 -27.77
N LYS A 246 0.66 -4.08 -27.34
CA LYS A 246 1.27 -2.76 -27.13
C LYS A 246 1.87 -2.25 -28.44
N TYR A 247 1.78 -0.94 -28.71
CA TYR A 247 2.61 -0.31 -29.74
C TYR A 247 4.08 -0.34 -29.30
N ASP A 248 4.95 -0.94 -30.12
CA ASP A 248 6.36 -1.20 -29.77
C ASP A 248 7.30 -0.02 -30.06
N GLY A 249 6.75 1.11 -30.52
CA GLY A 249 7.52 2.30 -30.90
C GLY A 249 8.04 2.29 -32.34
N THR A 250 7.82 1.22 -33.10
CA THR A 250 8.31 1.05 -34.48
C THR A 250 7.23 0.55 -35.44
N ASN A 251 6.59 -0.58 -35.13
CA ASN A 251 5.60 -1.23 -35.95
C ASN A 251 4.20 -0.72 -35.61
N GLU A 252 3.45 -0.29 -36.62
CA GLU A 252 2.08 0.19 -36.41
C GLU A 252 1.19 -0.89 -35.77
N LEU A 253 0.42 -0.45 -34.79
CA LEU A 253 -0.57 -1.27 -34.10
C LEU A 253 -1.85 -1.30 -34.95
N LYS A 254 -2.11 -2.45 -35.58
CA LYS A 254 -3.28 -2.63 -36.45
C LYS A 254 -4.54 -2.96 -35.65
N VAL A 255 -5.60 -2.24 -35.95
CA VAL A 255 -6.90 -2.36 -35.31
C VAL A 255 -7.88 -3.04 -36.26
N SER A 256 -8.78 -3.88 -35.72
CA SER A 256 -9.68 -4.72 -36.52
C SER A 256 -10.65 -3.96 -37.44
N THR A 257 -10.82 -2.66 -37.23
CA THR A 257 -11.63 -1.77 -38.06
C THR A 257 -10.85 -1.01 -39.14
N GLY A 258 -9.58 -1.36 -39.33
CA GLY A 258 -8.76 -0.86 -40.43
C GLY A 258 -7.82 0.29 -40.07
N MET A 259 -7.90 0.82 -38.85
CA MET A 259 -7.01 1.88 -38.35
C MET A 259 -5.65 1.31 -37.93
N SER A 260 -4.64 2.17 -37.97
CA SER A 260 -3.27 1.88 -37.57
C SER A 260 -2.74 2.98 -36.65
N TYR A 261 -2.28 2.59 -35.47
CA TYR A 261 -1.74 3.55 -34.49
C TYR A 261 -0.21 3.48 -34.43
N PRO A 262 0.48 4.63 -34.24
CA PRO A 262 -0.08 5.95 -33.92
C PRO A 262 -0.48 6.84 -35.12
N SER A 263 -0.30 6.40 -36.37
CA SER A 263 -0.48 7.25 -37.57
C SER A 263 -1.89 7.82 -37.70
N ASP A 264 -2.92 7.05 -37.37
CA ASP A 264 -4.30 7.51 -37.47
C ASP A 264 -4.74 8.42 -36.31
N LEU A 265 -3.96 8.57 -35.22
CA LEU A 265 -4.34 9.40 -34.06
C LEU A 265 -4.75 10.83 -34.44
N ALA A 266 -4.11 11.40 -35.47
CA ALA A 266 -4.38 12.78 -35.91
C ALA A 266 -5.80 12.97 -36.51
N ASN A 267 -6.44 11.88 -36.93
CA ASN A 267 -7.77 11.89 -37.53
C ASN A 267 -8.88 11.56 -36.53
N GLU A 268 -8.51 11.16 -35.30
CA GLU A 268 -9.46 10.69 -34.30
C GLU A 268 -10.15 11.85 -33.57
N THR A 269 -11.31 11.51 -33.02
CA THR A 269 -12.13 12.44 -32.22
C THR A 269 -12.08 12.07 -30.74
N VAL A 270 -12.41 13.03 -29.87
CA VAL A 270 -12.71 12.78 -28.46
C VAL A 270 -14.14 13.24 -28.18
N LYS A 271 -15.04 12.31 -27.83
CA LYS A 271 -16.48 12.55 -27.64
C LYS A 271 -17.12 13.28 -28.83
N GLY A 272 -16.78 12.85 -30.04
CA GLY A 272 -17.27 13.37 -31.32
C GLY A 272 -16.72 14.75 -31.71
N GLN A 273 -15.76 15.29 -30.97
CA GLN A 273 -15.08 16.54 -31.30
C GLN A 273 -13.67 16.27 -31.84
N GLN A 274 -13.26 16.98 -32.90
CA GLN A 274 -11.88 16.89 -33.37
C GLN A 274 -10.95 17.41 -32.27
N ALA A 275 -9.98 16.59 -31.87
CA ALA A 275 -8.97 16.95 -30.89
C ALA A 275 -7.57 16.80 -31.49
N SER A 276 -6.61 17.58 -31.02
CA SER A 276 -5.21 17.41 -31.42
C SER A 276 -4.60 16.25 -30.64
N ILE A 277 -4.58 15.05 -31.22
CA ILE A 277 -4.04 13.84 -30.59
C ILE A 277 -2.78 13.40 -31.35
N GLY A 278 -1.71 13.11 -30.63
CA GLY A 278 -0.48 12.67 -31.25
C GLY A 278 0.47 11.96 -30.32
N TRP A 279 1.35 11.15 -30.90
CA TRP A 279 2.37 10.41 -30.18
C TRP A 279 3.46 11.33 -29.62
N SER A 280 3.83 11.13 -28.36
CA SER A 280 4.95 11.79 -27.67
C SER A 280 5.66 10.78 -26.80
N LYS A 281 6.94 10.50 -27.10
CA LYS A 281 7.72 9.48 -26.39
C LYS A 281 7.94 9.80 -24.91
N ASP A 282 8.05 11.08 -24.55
CA ASP A 282 8.37 11.55 -23.21
C ASP A 282 7.20 12.26 -22.52
N GLY A 283 6.02 12.26 -23.15
CA GLY A 283 4.80 12.92 -22.65
C GLY A 283 4.82 14.44 -22.76
N LYS A 284 5.86 15.03 -23.38
CA LYS A 284 5.92 16.45 -23.69
C LYS A 284 5.74 16.63 -25.20
N GLY A 285 4.74 17.40 -25.60
CA GLY A 285 4.48 17.69 -27.00
C GLY A 285 3.50 18.83 -27.15
N SER A 286 3.26 19.22 -28.40
CA SER A 286 2.37 20.33 -28.77
C SER A 286 0.92 19.89 -29.00
N TYR A 287 0.62 18.60 -28.81
CA TYR A 287 -0.74 18.08 -28.98
C TYR A 287 -1.58 18.41 -27.75
N GLU A 288 -2.89 18.51 -27.95
CA GLU A 288 -3.85 18.59 -26.85
C GLU A 288 -3.80 17.30 -26.01
N TYR A 289 -3.68 16.15 -26.67
CA TYR A 289 -3.45 14.83 -26.06
C TYR A 289 -2.12 14.25 -26.54
N ASN A 290 -1.13 14.25 -25.65
CA ASN A 290 0.20 13.70 -25.91
C ASN A 290 0.24 12.23 -25.48
N VAL A 291 0.05 11.31 -26.42
CA VAL A 291 -0.05 9.87 -26.19
C VAL A 291 1.34 9.27 -25.97
N VAL A 292 1.50 8.54 -24.87
CA VAL A 292 2.77 7.94 -24.44
C VAL A 292 2.78 6.41 -24.47
N ALA A 293 1.61 5.77 -24.50
CA ALA A 293 1.47 4.33 -24.71
C ALA A 293 0.11 4.00 -25.32
N ILE A 294 0.08 3.00 -26.21
CA ILE A 294 -1.13 2.54 -26.90
C ILE A 294 -1.23 1.02 -26.74
N TYR A 295 -2.40 0.55 -26.35
CA TYR A 295 -2.71 -0.87 -26.19
C TYR A 295 -4.01 -1.18 -26.91
N ASN A 296 -4.02 -2.17 -27.81
CA ASN A 296 -5.22 -2.57 -28.52
C ASN A 296 -5.50 -4.06 -28.30
N HIS A 297 -6.76 -4.38 -28.03
CA HIS A 297 -7.30 -5.73 -28.04
C HIS A 297 -8.24 -5.87 -29.24
N ASN A 298 -7.99 -6.87 -30.09
CA ASN A 298 -8.90 -7.25 -31.16
C ASN A 298 -9.65 -8.53 -30.74
N GLY A 299 -10.89 -8.34 -30.28
CA GLY A 299 -11.75 -9.44 -29.89
C GLY A 299 -12.23 -10.25 -31.09
N THR A 300 -12.36 -11.56 -30.89
CA THR A 300 -12.87 -12.51 -31.89
C THR A 300 -14.33 -12.91 -31.64
N LEU A 301 -14.90 -12.48 -30.52
CA LEU A 301 -16.28 -12.79 -30.13
C LEU A 301 -17.28 -11.75 -30.66
N PRO A 302 -18.43 -12.19 -31.20
CA PRO A 302 -19.46 -11.30 -31.69
C PRO A 302 -20.11 -10.48 -30.56
N PRO A 303 -20.70 -9.31 -30.89
CA PRO A 303 -20.76 -8.70 -32.22
C PRO A 303 -19.39 -8.19 -32.69
N LEU A 304 -19.03 -8.51 -33.94
CA LEU A 304 -17.81 -8.06 -34.60
C LEU A 304 -18.10 -6.81 -35.46
N PRO A 305 -17.12 -5.91 -35.67
CA PRO A 305 -15.77 -5.94 -35.08
C PRO A 305 -15.80 -5.63 -33.58
N ASN A 306 -15.01 -6.38 -32.82
CA ASN A 306 -14.87 -6.21 -31.38
C ASN A 306 -13.44 -5.71 -31.13
N ARG A 307 -13.30 -4.50 -30.61
CA ARG A 307 -12.00 -3.91 -30.30
C ARG A 307 -12.07 -3.05 -29.06
N ILE A 308 -10.93 -2.91 -28.39
CA ILE A 308 -10.74 -1.91 -27.34
C ILE A 308 -9.33 -1.35 -27.48
N THR A 309 -9.21 -0.08 -27.80
CA THR A 309 -7.94 0.64 -27.80
C THR A 309 -7.86 1.56 -26.59
N TYR A 310 -6.79 1.44 -25.80
CA TYR A 310 -6.45 2.39 -24.75
C TYR A 310 -5.25 3.23 -25.15
N CYS A 311 -5.36 4.54 -24.97
CA CYS A 311 -4.26 5.50 -25.10
C CYS A 311 -3.97 6.13 -23.74
N PHE A 312 -2.77 5.91 -23.23
CA PHE A 312 -2.26 6.61 -22.05
C PHE A 312 -1.64 7.92 -22.52
N ALA A 313 -2.09 9.05 -21.99
CA ALA A 313 -1.74 10.35 -22.53
C ALA A 313 -1.63 11.44 -21.46
N PHE A 314 -1.09 12.58 -21.87
CA PHE A 314 -1.19 13.84 -21.15
C PHE A 314 -2.08 14.81 -21.92
N HIS A 315 -3.23 15.13 -21.34
CA HIS A 315 -4.12 16.18 -21.82
C HIS A 315 -3.75 17.51 -21.17
N ASN A 316 -3.18 18.44 -21.94
CA ASN A 316 -2.71 19.73 -21.42
C ASN A 316 -1.79 19.58 -20.18
N GLY A 317 -0.91 18.57 -20.21
CA GLY A 317 0.02 18.24 -19.12
C GLY A 317 -0.59 17.44 -17.95
N LYS A 318 -1.90 17.18 -17.93
CA LYS A 318 -2.57 16.33 -16.94
C LYS A 318 -2.68 14.89 -17.44
N PRO A 319 -2.41 13.87 -16.62
CA PRO A 319 -2.55 12.48 -17.04
C PRO A 319 -4.00 12.13 -17.33
N VAL A 320 -4.21 11.38 -18.40
CA VAL A 320 -5.52 10.84 -18.79
C VAL A 320 -5.34 9.49 -19.47
N VAL A 321 -6.30 8.58 -19.28
CA VAL A 321 -6.39 7.37 -20.08
C VAL A 321 -7.62 7.47 -20.95
N LEU A 322 -7.42 7.43 -22.26
CA LEU A 322 -8.48 7.41 -23.25
C LEU A 322 -8.80 5.97 -23.65
N VAL A 323 -10.05 5.73 -24.02
CA VAL A 323 -10.53 4.45 -24.55
C VAL A 323 -11.39 4.69 -25.78
N ASP A 324 -11.18 3.85 -26.80
CA ASP A 324 -12.06 3.74 -27.97
C ASP A 324 -12.55 2.29 -28.09
N GLN A 325 -13.86 2.15 -28.23
CA GLN A 325 -14.56 0.87 -28.40
C GLN A 325 -15.53 0.92 -29.59
N SER A 326 -15.36 1.91 -30.47
CA SER A 326 -16.21 2.09 -31.65
C SER A 326 -16.20 0.83 -32.50
N ARG A 327 -17.28 0.59 -33.25
CA ARG A 327 -17.42 -0.60 -34.10
C ARG A 327 -17.42 -0.26 -35.58
N ASP A 328 -17.81 0.96 -35.93
CA ASP A 328 -17.94 1.42 -37.30
C ASP A 328 -17.24 2.78 -37.44
N GLY A 329 -16.48 2.97 -38.53
CA GLY A 329 -15.78 4.23 -38.82
C GLY A 329 -14.49 4.45 -38.03
N GLY A 330 -14.06 5.72 -37.99
CA GLY A 330 -12.90 6.19 -37.20
C GLY A 330 -13.11 6.01 -35.69
N GLY A 331 -12.04 6.19 -34.92
CA GLY A 331 -12.06 6.17 -33.47
C GLY A 331 -12.70 7.44 -32.90
N ASP A 332 -13.56 7.22 -31.91
CA ASP A 332 -14.06 8.27 -31.02
C ASP A 332 -13.65 7.92 -29.60
N PHE A 333 -12.55 8.54 -29.16
CA PHE A 333 -12.01 8.32 -27.84
C PHE A 333 -12.86 9.00 -26.76
N GLU A 334 -12.89 8.41 -25.59
CA GLU A 334 -13.38 9.06 -24.39
C GLU A 334 -12.47 8.75 -23.20
N GLU A 335 -12.58 9.53 -22.11
CA GLU A 335 -11.87 9.19 -20.88
C GLU A 335 -12.40 7.87 -20.31
N THR A 336 -11.48 6.95 -20.03
CA THR A 336 -11.87 5.65 -19.50
C THR A 336 -12.51 5.78 -18.13
N GLN A 337 -13.62 5.07 -17.95
CA GLN A 337 -14.22 4.85 -16.63
C GLN A 337 -13.53 3.70 -15.87
N ASN A 338 -12.52 3.06 -16.46
CA ASN A 338 -11.77 2.02 -15.79
C ASN A 338 -10.81 2.62 -14.74
N VAL A 339 -11.28 2.64 -13.49
CA VAL A 339 -10.54 3.20 -12.35
C VAL A 339 -9.15 2.59 -12.20
N LYS A 340 -8.95 1.30 -12.51
CA LYS A 340 -7.63 0.65 -12.38
C LYS A 340 -6.60 1.21 -13.37
N LEU A 341 -7.04 1.53 -14.60
CA LEU A 341 -6.15 2.13 -15.62
C LEU A 341 -5.78 3.57 -15.27
N ASN A 342 -6.74 4.35 -14.75
CA ASN A 342 -6.46 5.69 -14.26
C ASN A 342 -5.50 5.67 -13.06
N LEU A 343 -5.72 4.76 -12.10
CA LEU A 343 -4.85 4.61 -10.93
C LEU A 343 -3.43 4.20 -11.29
N VAL A 344 -3.23 3.25 -12.22
CA VAL A 344 -1.85 2.87 -12.62
C VAL A 344 -1.13 4.05 -13.27
N LEU A 345 -1.79 4.83 -14.14
CA LEU A 345 -1.17 5.99 -14.76
C LEU A 345 -0.78 7.05 -13.72
N MET A 346 -1.69 7.37 -12.80
CA MET A 346 -1.41 8.32 -11.71
C MET A 346 -0.27 7.83 -10.80
N LYS A 347 -0.26 6.54 -10.45
CA LYS A 347 0.78 5.89 -9.64
C LYS A 347 2.17 6.00 -10.29
N LEU A 348 2.26 5.74 -11.60
CA LEU A 348 3.52 5.84 -12.35
C LEU A 348 4.06 7.27 -12.40
N LEU A 349 3.17 8.26 -12.31
CA LEU A 349 3.51 9.68 -12.36
C LEU A 349 3.72 10.30 -10.98
N LYS A 350 3.49 9.54 -9.90
CA LYS A 350 3.56 10.02 -8.51
C LYS A 350 2.66 11.23 -8.28
N ILE A 351 1.50 11.26 -8.94
CA ILE A 351 0.52 12.33 -8.79
C ILE A 351 -0.43 11.93 -7.67
N ASN A 352 -0.31 12.59 -6.53
CA ASN A 352 -1.21 12.43 -5.39
C ASN A 352 -2.56 13.11 -5.70
N PHE A 353 -3.66 12.48 -5.31
CA PHE A 353 -4.99 13.07 -5.40
C PHE A 353 -5.13 14.18 -4.34
N LEU A 354 -4.76 15.41 -4.68
CA LEU A 354 -5.45 16.56 -4.09
C LEU A 354 -6.71 16.74 -4.94
N ARG A 355 -7.85 16.21 -4.48
CA ARG A 355 -9.13 16.68 -5.00
C ARG A 355 -9.15 18.18 -4.75
N SER A 356 -9.00 18.95 -5.82
CA SER A 356 -9.37 20.36 -5.82
C SER A 356 -10.87 20.39 -5.57
N SER A 357 -11.26 20.62 -4.31
CA SER A 357 -12.58 21.11 -3.97
C SER A 357 -12.76 22.43 -4.72
N LEU A 358 -13.51 22.40 -5.81
CA LEU A 358 -14.03 23.61 -6.44
C LEU A 358 -15.48 23.78 -5.97
N ILE A 359 -15.60 24.79 -5.10
CA ILE A 359 -16.65 25.82 -5.00
C ILE A 359 -17.89 25.60 -5.84
#